data_AF-A0A536RSQ4-F1
#
_entry.id   AF-A0A536RSQ4-F1
#
_cell.length_a   1.000
_cell.length_b   1.000
_cell.length_c   1.000
_cell.angle_alpha   90.00
_cell.angle_beta   90.00
_cell.angle_gamma   90.00
#
_symmetry.space_group_name_H-M   'P 1'
#
loop_
_entity.id
_entity.type
_entity.pdbx_description
1 polymer ?
#
loop_
_entity_poly.entity_id
_entity_poly.type
_entity_poly.pdbx_seq_one_letter_code
_entity_poly.pdbx_strand_id
1 'polypeptide(L)'
;MSELSDVTPQQQVADMVAEGKAQETAVVAQPPRIRRLNIIGRRNLFFAFSLLIIIPGIFSMWRNGFLLGIDFAGGTEFTVTFANHPSLAQVESAVAAENLNGSVIETSGGGYIVRYPPLNAAS
;
A
#
# COMPACT_ATOMS: atom_id res chain seq x y z
N MET A 1 -32.35 -67.05 8.47
CA MET A 1 -33.31 -65.99 8.85
C MET A 1 -33.91 -66.48 10.16
N SER A 2 -33.42 -66.12 11.34
CA SER A 2 -33.02 -64.80 11.80
C SER A 2 -32.02 -64.94 12.95
N GLU A 3 -30.78 -64.48 12.75
CA GLU A 3 -29.81 -64.29 13.82
C GLU A 3 -30.14 -63.00 14.58
N LEU A 4 -31.12 -63.04 15.47
CA LEU A 4 -31.58 -61.82 16.15
C LEU A 4 -32.27 -62.12 17.50
N SER A 5 -31.53 -62.33 18.59
CA SER A 5 -32.08 -62.06 19.95
C SER A 5 -31.13 -62.16 21.16
N ASP A 6 -29.92 -62.74 21.10
CA ASP A 6 -29.11 -62.90 22.32
C ASP A 6 -28.05 -61.80 22.49
N VAL A 7 -28.51 -60.58 22.71
CA VAL A 7 -27.67 -59.52 23.28
C VAL A 7 -28.16 -59.27 24.70
N THR A 8 -27.41 -59.76 25.68
CA THR A 8 -27.75 -59.61 27.10
C THR A 8 -27.65 -58.12 27.49
N PRO A 9 -28.59 -57.55 28.28
CA PRO A 9 -28.57 -56.13 28.67
C PRO A 9 -27.23 -55.65 29.25
N GLN A 10 -26.51 -56.56 29.93
CA GLN A 10 -25.18 -56.34 30.49
C GLN A 10 -24.09 -56.08 29.44
N GLN A 11 -24.22 -56.72 28.27
CA GLN A 11 -23.25 -56.60 27.18
C GLN A 11 -23.49 -55.30 26.40
N GLN A 12 -24.75 -54.93 26.22
CA GLN A 12 -25.09 -53.63 25.63
C GLN A 12 -24.68 -52.46 26.53
N VAL A 13 -24.83 -52.56 27.87
CA VAL A 13 -24.31 -51.52 28.78
C VAL A 13 -22.78 -51.53 28.86
N ALA A 14 -22.14 -52.70 28.79
CA ALA A 14 -20.68 -52.78 28.75
C ALA A 14 -20.12 -52.16 27.47
N ASP A 15 -20.75 -52.41 26.32
CA ASP A 15 -20.40 -51.84 25.04
C ASP A 15 -20.71 -50.34 24.99
N MET A 16 -21.84 -49.87 25.53
CA MET A 16 -22.14 -48.43 25.66
C MET A 16 -21.16 -47.71 26.61
N VAL A 17 -20.71 -48.37 27.69
CA VAL A 17 -19.69 -47.83 28.61
C VAL A 17 -18.31 -47.85 27.97
N ALA A 18 -17.99 -48.87 27.17
CA ALA A 18 -16.73 -48.96 26.42
C ALA A 18 -16.68 -47.93 25.29
N GLU A 19 -17.77 -47.74 24.56
CA GLU A 19 -17.91 -46.76 23.50
C GLU A 19 -17.91 -45.32 24.05
N GLY A 20 -18.59 -45.09 25.18
CA GLY A 20 -18.56 -43.82 25.91
C GLY A 20 -17.16 -43.47 26.42
N LYS A 21 -16.41 -44.44 26.96
CA LYS A 21 -15.00 -44.25 27.36
C LYS A 21 -14.07 -44.04 26.16
N ALA A 22 -14.31 -44.71 25.05
CA ALA A 22 -13.55 -44.53 23.81
C ALA A 22 -13.79 -43.15 23.18
N GLN A 23 -15.01 -42.63 23.27
CA GLN A 23 -15.37 -41.30 22.76
C GLN A 23 -14.92 -40.17 23.69
N GLU A 24 -14.94 -40.36 25.01
CA GLU A 24 -14.42 -39.39 25.98
C GLU A 24 -12.90 -39.16 25.85
N THR A 25 -12.16 -40.19 25.43
CA THR A 25 -10.71 -40.10 25.20
C THR A 25 -10.36 -39.40 23.87
N ALA A 26 -11.31 -39.30 22.93
CA ALA A 26 -11.06 -38.82 21.57
C ALA A 26 -11.21 -37.31 21.37
N VAL A 27 -11.79 -36.57 22.33
CA VAL A 27 -12.00 -35.11 22.23
C VAL A 27 -11.02 -34.34 23.13
N VAL A 28 -9.73 -34.68 23.08
CA VAL A 28 -8.69 -33.81 23.62
C VAL A 28 -8.47 -32.68 22.61
N ALA A 29 -9.29 -31.64 22.71
CA ALA A 29 -9.16 -30.44 21.89
C ALA A 29 -7.74 -29.87 22.06
N GLN A 30 -6.91 -29.93 21.01
CA GLN A 30 -5.57 -29.39 21.06
C GLN A 30 -5.64 -27.88 21.32
N PRO A 31 -4.88 -27.34 22.29
CA PRO A 31 -4.93 -25.92 22.59
C PRO A 31 -4.50 -25.10 21.37
N PRO A 32 -5.12 -23.93 21.13
CA PRO A 32 -4.79 -23.09 19.98
C PRO A 32 -3.30 -22.72 20.01
N ARG A 33 -2.58 -23.04 18.93
CA ARG A 33 -1.15 -22.70 18.79
C ARG A 33 -0.99 -21.19 18.62
N ILE A 34 -0.67 -20.49 19.71
CA ILE A 34 -0.41 -19.04 19.67
C ILE A 34 0.96 -18.79 19.03
N ARG A 35 0.97 -18.32 17.77
CA ARG A 35 2.21 -17.91 17.10
C ARG A 35 2.69 -16.58 17.68
N ARG A 36 3.77 -16.63 18.46
CA ARG A 36 4.45 -15.42 18.97
C ARG A 36 5.45 -14.93 17.91
N LEU A 37 5.16 -13.81 17.26
CA LEU A 37 6.12 -13.14 16.38
C LEU A 37 7.09 -12.32 17.23
N ASN A 38 8.37 -12.68 17.25
CA ASN A 38 9.40 -11.92 17.98
C ASN A 38 9.89 -10.73 17.15
N ILE A 39 9.09 -9.67 17.12
CA ILE A 39 9.38 -8.43 16.39
C ILE A 39 10.45 -7.63 17.15
N ILE A 40 10.36 -7.57 18.48
CA ILE A 40 11.27 -6.81 19.34
C ILE A 40 12.70 -7.34 19.24
N GLY A 41 12.89 -8.65 19.22
CA GLY A 41 14.22 -9.28 19.12
C GLY A 41 14.89 -9.07 17.77
N ARG A 42 14.13 -8.73 16.72
CA ARG A 42 14.64 -8.46 15.36
C ARG A 42 14.57 -6.99 14.97
N ARG A 43 14.39 -6.07 15.92
CA ARG A 43 14.27 -4.62 15.64
C ARG A 43 15.39 -4.07 14.75
N ASN A 44 16.63 -4.54 14.94
CA ASN A 44 17.78 -4.08 14.16
C ASN A 44 17.64 -4.44 12.67
N LEU A 45 16.99 -5.56 12.33
CA LEU A 45 16.72 -5.95 10.94
C LEU A 45 15.71 -4.99 10.30
N PHE A 46 14.66 -4.61 11.03
CA PHE A 46 13.68 -3.65 10.56
C PHE A 46 14.28 -2.25 10.41
N PHE A 47 15.14 -1.83 11.34
CA PHE A 47 15.88 -0.58 11.21
C PHE A 47 16.84 -0.59 10.01
N ALA A 48 17.57 -1.69 9.78
CA ALA A 48 18.45 -1.82 8.61
C ALA A 48 17.66 -1.75 7.29
N PHE A 49 16.54 -2.46 7.20
CA PHE A 49 15.64 -2.38 6.05
C PHE A 49 15.07 -0.98 5.83
N SER A 50 14.67 -0.31 6.92
CA SER A 50 14.19 1.07 6.85
C SER A 50 15.28 2.02 6.34
N LEU A 51 16.50 1.86 6.86
CA LEU A 51 17.66 2.66 6.46
C LEU A 51 18.00 2.45 4.97
N LEU A 52 17.88 1.23 4.47
CA LEU A 52 18.08 0.89 3.06
C LEU A 52 17.13 1.66 2.13
N ILE A 53 15.92 1.99 2.58
CA ILE A 53 14.94 2.76 1.80
C ILE A 53 15.15 4.27 2.01
N ILE A 54 15.38 4.68 3.25
CA ILE A 54 15.52 6.10 3.62
C ILE A 54 16.77 6.71 2.99
N ILE A 55 17.92 6.03 3.04
CA ILE A 55 19.18 6.59 2.54
C ILE A 55 19.13 6.92 1.05
N PRO A 56 18.69 6.01 0.15
CA PRO A 56 18.53 6.35 -1.27
C PRO A 56 17.52 7.47 -1.50
N GLY A 57 16.43 7.51 -0.72
CA GLY A 57 15.45 8.60 -0.80
C GLY A 57 16.06 9.97 -0.48
N ILE A 58 16.78 10.07 0.64
CA ILE A 58 17.49 11.30 1.04
C ILE A 58 18.58 11.65 0.02
N PHE A 59 19.35 10.66 -0.44
CA PHE A 59 20.40 10.87 -1.44
C PHE A 59 19.84 11.41 -2.76
N SER A 60 18.69 10.90 -3.20
CA SER A 60 17.98 11.40 -4.38
C SER A 60 17.54 12.85 -4.20
N MET A 61 16.92 13.19 -3.06
CA MET A 61 16.51 14.57 -2.73
C MET A 61 17.70 15.53 -2.68
N TRP A 62 18.84 15.09 -2.15
CA TRP A 62 20.06 15.90 -2.09
C TRP A 62 20.68 16.17 -3.47
N ARG A 63 20.66 15.18 -4.39
CA ARG A 63 21.23 15.30 -5.74
C ARG A 63 20.33 16.03 -6.73
N ASN A 64 19.04 15.74 -6.74
CA ASN A 64 18.09 16.24 -7.74
C ASN A 64 17.34 17.49 -7.27
N GLY A 65 17.45 17.85 -5.98
CA GLY A 65 16.65 18.90 -5.38
C GLY A 65 15.18 18.47 -5.19
N PHE A 66 14.36 19.42 -4.74
CA PHE A 66 12.92 19.25 -4.62
C PHE A 66 12.23 19.94 -5.81
N LEU A 67 11.18 19.32 -6.34
CA LEU A 67 10.22 19.98 -7.23
C LEU A 67 9.33 20.90 -6.38
N LEU A 68 9.91 22.03 -5.96
CA LEU A 68 9.26 22.99 -5.08
C LEU A 68 8.01 23.55 -5.76
N GLY A 69 6.90 23.57 -5.02
CA GLY A 69 5.69 24.27 -5.45
C GLY A 69 5.90 25.79 -5.48
N ILE A 70 4.95 26.51 -6.08
CA ILE A 70 5.01 27.97 -6.26
C ILE A 70 5.22 28.74 -4.95
N ASP A 71 4.70 28.23 -3.83
CA ASP A 71 4.82 28.83 -2.51
C ASP A 71 6.27 28.83 -1.98
N PHE A 72 7.13 27.95 -2.51
CA PHE A 72 8.52 27.78 -2.08
C PHE A 72 9.53 28.17 -3.16
N ALA A 73 9.25 27.90 -4.44
CA ALA A 73 10.12 28.26 -5.56
C ALA A 73 9.95 29.72 -5.98
N GLY A 74 8.80 30.34 -5.68
CA GLY A 74 8.37 31.57 -6.34
C GLY A 74 8.09 31.34 -7.83
N GLY A 75 7.93 32.43 -8.57
CA GLY A 75 7.68 32.41 -10.02
C GLY A 75 6.27 32.85 -10.35
N THR A 76 5.79 32.47 -11.53
CA THR A 76 4.48 32.90 -12.03
C THR A 76 3.63 31.70 -12.42
N GLU A 77 2.40 31.65 -11.93
CA GLU A 77 1.40 30.65 -12.28
C GLU A 77 0.22 31.32 -12.97
N PHE A 78 -0.20 30.77 -14.10
CA PHE A 78 -1.37 31.18 -14.85
C PHE A 78 -2.33 30.01 -15.00
N THR A 79 -3.60 30.20 -14.62
CA THR A 79 -4.66 29.25 -14.98
C THR A 79 -5.36 29.76 -16.23
N VAL A 80 -5.25 29.02 -17.32
CA VAL A 80 -5.78 29.39 -18.64
C VAL A 80 -6.84 28.38 -19.05
N THR A 81 -7.95 28.86 -19.60
CA THR A 81 -8.96 28.03 -20.24
C THR A 81 -9.06 28.43 -21.70
N PHE A 82 -9.15 27.45 -22.60
CA PHE A 82 -9.19 27.67 -24.03
C PHE A 82 -10.55 27.26 -24.57
N ALA A 83 -11.16 28.13 -25.38
CA ALA A 83 -12.45 27.83 -26.01
C ALA A 83 -12.40 26.61 -26.95
N ASN A 84 -11.26 26.39 -27.61
CA ASN A 84 -11.08 25.32 -28.59
C ASN A 84 -10.51 24.02 -27.98
N HIS A 85 -10.33 23.94 -26.66
CA HIS A 85 -9.78 22.78 -25.94
C HIS A 85 -8.58 22.11 -26.66
N PRO A 86 -7.47 22.85 -26.87
CA PRO A 86 -6.25 22.30 -27.47
C PRO A 86 -5.72 21.15 -26.62
N SER A 87 -5.01 20.20 -27.23
CA SER A 87 -4.46 19.07 -26.46
C SER A 87 -3.33 19.53 -25.54
N LEU A 88 -3.08 18.79 -24.45
CA LEU A 88 -1.98 19.06 -23.52
C LEU A 88 -0.64 19.22 -24.26
N ALA A 89 -0.36 18.32 -25.22
CA ALA A 89 0.86 18.36 -26.01
C ALA A 89 1.01 19.64 -26.85
N GLN A 90 -0.10 20.21 -27.36
CA GLN A 90 -0.07 21.48 -28.10
C GLN A 90 0.29 22.62 -27.15
N VAL A 91 -0.33 22.68 -25.97
CA VAL A 91 -0.05 23.71 -24.97
C VAL A 91 1.39 23.59 -24.46
N GLU A 92 1.86 22.38 -24.17
CA GLU A 92 3.25 22.10 -23.80
C GLU A 92 4.23 22.55 -24.87
N SER A 93 3.97 22.24 -26.14
CA SER A 93 4.85 22.63 -27.24
C SER A 93 4.95 24.15 -27.42
N ALA A 94 3.84 24.86 -27.25
CA ALA A 94 3.81 26.32 -27.29
C ALA A 94 4.58 26.93 -26.11
N VAL A 95 4.41 26.40 -24.90
CA VAL A 95 5.11 26.86 -23.70
C VAL A 95 6.62 26.56 -23.78
N ALA A 96 7.00 25.41 -24.34
CA ALA A 96 8.39 25.03 -24.53
C ALA A 96 9.10 25.91 -25.58
N ALA A 97 8.38 26.38 -26.61
CA ALA A 97 8.92 27.27 -27.65
C ALA A 97 9.40 28.63 -27.09
N GLU A 98 8.85 29.09 -25.97
CA GLU A 98 9.28 30.34 -25.32
C GLU A 98 10.66 30.24 -24.66
N ASN A 99 11.22 29.03 -24.49
CA ASN A 99 12.52 28.78 -23.83
C ASN A 99 12.62 29.32 -22.39
N LEU A 100 11.48 29.47 -21.70
CA LEU A 100 11.41 29.98 -20.32
C LEU A 100 11.25 28.86 -19.27
N ASN A 101 11.57 27.61 -19.62
CA ASN A 101 11.44 26.43 -18.75
C ASN A 101 10.05 26.28 -18.10
N GLY A 102 8.99 26.63 -18.84
CA GLY A 102 7.62 26.53 -18.36
C GLY A 102 7.12 25.08 -18.25
N SER A 103 6.27 24.81 -17.27
CA SER A 103 5.58 23.53 -17.07
C SER A 103 4.07 23.72 -17.25
N VAL A 104 3.40 22.73 -17.86
CA VAL A 104 1.96 22.75 -18.09
C VAL A 104 1.31 21.57 -17.35
N ILE A 105 0.22 21.83 -16.65
CA ILE A 105 -0.56 20.82 -15.92
C ILE A 105 -2.02 20.97 -16.31
N GLU A 106 -2.65 19.89 -16.78
CA GLU A 106 -4.08 19.88 -17.07
C GLU A 106 -4.90 19.84 -15.76
N THR A 107 -5.94 20.67 -15.67
CA THR A 107 -6.89 20.63 -14.55
C THR A 107 -8.13 19.82 -14.91
N SER A 108 -8.75 19.22 -13.88
CA SER A 108 -10.02 18.49 -13.98
C SER A 108 -11.17 19.28 -14.63
N GLY A 109 -11.08 20.62 -14.66
CA GLY A 109 -12.06 21.51 -15.30
C GLY A 109 -11.82 21.81 -16.78
N GLY A 110 -10.90 21.11 -17.45
CA GLY A 110 -10.58 21.34 -18.87
C GLY A 110 -9.78 22.61 -19.16
N GLY A 111 -9.17 23.19 -18.12
CA GLY A 111 -8.17 24.26 -18.22
C GLY A 111 -6.75 23.73 -18.05
N TYR A 112 -5.79 24.64 -18.14
CA TYR A 112 -4.37 24.35 -17.97
C TYR A 112 -3.76 25.32 -16.96
N ILE A 113 -2.93 24.79 -16.08
CA ILE A 113 -2.07 25.57 -15.18
C ILE A 113 -0.70 25.62 -15.85
N VAL A 114 -0.27 26.82 -16.23
CA VAL A 114 1.05 27.08 -16.80
C VAL A 114 1.91 27.74 -15.73
N ARG A 115 3.09 27.17 -15.47
CA ARG A 115 4.02 27.62 -14.45
C ARG A 115 5.35 28.00 -15.06
N TYR A 116 5.86 29.17 -14.71
CA TYR A 116 7.20 29.60 -15.08
C TYR A 116 8.06 29.78 -13.82
N PRO A 117 9.32 29.29 -13.83
CA PRO A 117 10.30 29.65 -12.81
C PRO A 117 10.47 31.18 -12.73
N PRO A 118 10.97 31.72 -11.59
CA PRO A 118 11.34 33.12 -11.51
C PRO A 118 12.29 33.49 -12.64
N LEU A 119 11.86 34.40 -13.51
CA LEU A 119 12.73 34.98 -14.51
C LEU A 119 13.69 35.91 -13.77
N ASN A 120 14.96 35.55 -13.76
CA ASN A 120 16.03 36.42 -13.33
C ASN A 120 15.97 37.68 -14.20
N ALA A 121 15.64 38.83 -13.59
CA ALA A 121 15.81 40.11 -14.24
C ALA A 121 17.26 40.17 -14.71
N ALA A 122 17.48 40.31 -16.02
CA ALA A 122 18.80 40.42 -16.60
C ALA A 122 19.61 41.45 -15.80
N SER A 123 20.67 40.98 -15.13
CA SER A 123 21.67 41.81 -14.46
C SER A 123 22.51 42.55 -15.47
#